data_AF-Q5R576-F1
#
_entry.id   AF-Q5R576-F1
#
_cell.length_a   1.000
_cell.length_b   1.000
_cell.length_c   1.000
_cell.angle_alpha   90.00
_cell.angle_beta   90.00
_cell.angle_gamma   90.00
#
_symmetry.space_group_name_H-M   'P 1'
#
loop_
_entity.id
_entity.type
_entity.pdbx_description
1 polymer ?
#
loop_
_entity_poly.entity_id
_entity_poly.type
_entity_poly.pdbx_seq_one_letter_code
_entity_poly.pdbx_strand_id
1 'polypeptide(L)'
;MANENHGSPREEASLLSHSPGTSNQSQPCSPKPIRLVQDLPEELVHAGWEKCWSRRENRPYYFNRFTNQSLWEMPVLGQHDVISDPLGLNATPLPQDSSLVETPPAENKPRKRQLSEEQPSGNGVKKPKIEIPVTPTGQSVPSSPSIPGTPTLKMWGTSPEDKQQAALLRPAEVYWDLDIQTNAVIKHRGPSEVLPPHPEVELLRSQLILKLRQHYRELCQQREGIEPPRESFNRWMLERKVVDKGSDPLLPSNCEPVVSPSMFREIMNDIPIRLSRIKFREEAKRLLFKYAEAARRLIESRSASPDSRKVVKWNVEDTFSWLRKDHSASKEDYMDRLEHLRRQCGPHVSAAAKDSVEGICSKIYHISLEYVKRIREKHLAILKENNISEEVEAPEVEPRLVYCYPVRLAVSAPPMPGVEMHMENNVVCIRYKGEMVKVSRNYFSKLWLLYRYSCIDDSAFERFLPRV
;
A
#
# COMPACT_ATOMS: atom_id res chain seq x y z
N MET A 1 67.12 -25.29 29.40
CA MET A 1 68.38 -25.46 28.63
C MET A 1 68.06 -26.32 27.41
N ALA A 2 68.71 -26.08 26.28
CA ALA A 2 68.31 -26.62 24.98
C ALA A 2 68.77 -28.07 24.76
N ASN A 3 68.13 -28.77 23.82
CA ASN A 3 68.87 -29.41 22.73
C ASN A 3 68.00 -29.53 21.47
N GLU A 4 68.64 -29.60 20.30
CA GLU A 4 68.00 -29.61 18.97
C GLU A 4 67.99 -31.01 18.30
N ASN A 5 67.36 -31.04 17.11
CA ASN A 5 67.82 -31.72 15.88
C ASN A 5 67.56 -33.22 15.67
N HIS A 6 66.75 -33.56 14.66
CA HIS A 6 67.21 -33.91 13.29
C HIS A 6 66.06 -34.51 12.42
N GLY A 7 66.10 -34.36 11.09
CA GLY A 7 65.19 -35.12 10.20
C GLY A 7 65.00 -34.65 8.74
N SER A 8 66.00 -34.83 7.86
CA SER A 8 65.91 -34.82 6.38
C SER A 8 67.28 -35.23 5.78
N PRO A 9 67.48 -35.50 4.46
CA PRO A 9 66.52 -35.63 3.33
C PRO A 9 66.80 -36.85 2.38
N ARG A 10 65.99 -37.00 1.30
CA ARG A 10 66.29 -37.52 -0.08
C ARG A 10 64.96 -37.63 -0.86
N GLU A 11 64.73 -37.03 -2.03
CA GLU A 11 65.26 -37.31 -3.40
C GLU A 11 64.96 -38.75 -3.87
N GLU A 12 64.43 -39.03 -5.08
CA GLU A 12 64.33 -38.23 -6.32
C GLU A 12 63.26 -38.76 -7.33
N ALA A 13 62.94 -37.92 -8.33
CA ALA A 13 62.62 -38.25 -9.74
C ALA A 13 61.22 -38.71 -10.25
N SER A 14 60.92 -38.20 -11.45
CA SER A 14 59.86 -38.56 -12.44
C SER A 14 58.45 -37.97 -12.27
N LEU A 15 57.79 -37.34 -13.24
CA LEU A 15 58.08 -36.50 -14.43
C LEU A 15 56.74 -36.45 -15.23
N LEU A 16 56.35 -35.28 -15.77
CA LEU A 16 55.41 -35.09 -16.90
C LEU A 16 53.90 -35.46 -16.65
N SER A 17 52.87 -34.84 -17.28
CA SER A 17 52.79 -33.61 -18.10
C SER A 17 51.33 -33.23 -18.48
N HIS A 18 51.16 -32.04 -19.09
CA HIS A 18 50.11 -31.59 -20.02
C HIS A 18 48.64 -31.37 -19.59
N SER A 19 48.17 -30.14 -19.82
CA SER A 19 46.82 -29.86 -20.38
C SER A 19 46.93 -29.73 -21.91
N PRO A 20 45.89 -30.11 -22.67
CA PRO A 20 45.17 -29.10 -23.47
C PRO A 20 43.65 -29.40 -23.60
N GLY A 21 42.88 -28.52 -24.25
CA GLY A 21 41.45 -28.74 -24.54
C GLY A 21 41.11 -28.66 -26.04
N THR A 22 39.84 -28.91 -26.43
CA THR A 22 39.08 -28.28 -27.54
C THR A 22 37.77 -29.02 -27.92
N SER A 23 36.70 -28.24 -28.12
CA SER A 23 35.63 -28.26 -29.16
C SER A 23 34.89 -29.53 -29.68
N ASN A 24 33.54 -29.45 -29.63
CA ASN A 24 32.49 -29.87 -30.61
C ASN A 24 32.40 -31.30 -31.23
N GLN A 25 31.28 -32.02 -30.97
CA GLN A 25 30.19 -32.27 -31.97
C GLN A 25 28.95 -33.08 -31.46
N SER A 26 27.76 -32.60 -31.87
CA SER A 26 26.42 -33.24 -32.12
C SER A 26 25.96 -34.60 -31.54
N GLN A 27 24.89 -34.53 -30.71
CA GLN A 27 23.58 -35.27 -30.75
C GLN A 27 23.51 -36.83 -30.63
N PRO A 28 22.38 -37.46 -30.16
CA PRO A 28 20.97 -37.10 -30.40
C PRO A 28 20.03 -37.00 -29.16
N CYS A 29 18.75 -36.71 -29.44
CA CYS A 29 17.68 -36.40 -28.48
C CYS A 29 16.77 -37.61 -28.15
N SER A 30 16.23 -37.67 -26.93
CA SER A 30 15.04 -38.45 -26.55
C SER A 30 14.43 -37.92 -25.23
N PRO A 31 13.13 -38.19 -24.95
CA PRO A 31 12.19 -37.08 -24.85
C PRO A 31 11.94 -36.55 -23.43
N LYS A 32 11.70 -35.25 -23.32
CA LYS A 32 11.10 -34.64 -22.13
C LYS A 32 9.67 -35.19 -21.97
N PRO A 33 9.25 -35.64 -20.77
CA PRO A 33 7.84 -35.86 -20.52
C PRO A 33 7.13 -34.51 -20.57
N ILE A 34 6.26 -34.33 -21.57
CA ILE A 34 5.30 -33.22 -21.62
C ILE A 34 4.33 -33.42 -20.45
N ARG A 35 4.68 -32.90 -19.28
CA ARG A 35 3.67 -32.59 -18.27
C ARG A 35 2.97 -31.33 -18.75
N LEU A 36 1.67 -31.48 -19.04
CA LEU A 36 0.74 -30.37 -19.22
C LEU A 36 0.63 -29.61 -17.89
N VAL A 37 1.64 -28.78 -17.60
CA VAL A 37 1.54 -27.79 -16.54
C VAL A 37 0.65 -26.69 -17.12
N GLN A 38 -0.58 -26.60 -16.64
CA GLN A 38 -1.33 -25.36 -16.75
C GLN A 38 -0.51 -24.29 -16.04
N ASP A 39 0.11 -23.42 -16.83
CA ASP A 39 0.83 -22.26 -16.35
C ASP A 39 -0.11 -21.36 -15.57
N LEU A 40 0.45 -20.70 -14.56
CA LEU A 40 -0.29 -19.77 -13.74
C LEU A 40 -0.57 -18.50 -14.57
N PRO A 41 -1.80 -17.95 -14.57
CA PRO A 41 -2.10 -16.68 -15.22
C PRO A 41 -1.06 -15.60 -14.92
N GLU A 42 -0.68 -14.85 -15.95
CA GLU A 42 0.48 -13.94 -15.87
C GLU A 42 0.26 -12.81 -14.86
N GLU A 43 -1.00 -12.42 -14.63
CA GLU A 43 -1.43 -11.47 -13.61
C GLU A 43 -1.14 -12.01 -12.19
N LEU A 44 -1.35 -13.30 -11.96
CA LEU A 44 -1.04 -13.95 -10.68
C LEU A 44 0.46 -14.06 -10.46
N VAL A 45 1.24 -14.37 -11.50
CA VAL A 45 2.72 -14.39 -11.45
C VAL A 45 3.26 -12.99 -11.12
N HIS A 46 2.69 -11.94 -11.71
CA HIS A 46 3.01 -10.54 -11.40
C HIS A 46 2.58 -10.16 -9.98
N ALA A 47 1.40 -10.61 -9.52
CA ALA A 47 0.93 -10.43 -8.14
C ALA A 47 1.68 -11.27 -7.08
N GLY A 48 2.72 -12.02 -7.48
CA GLY A 48 3.62 -12.72 -6.58
C GLY A 48 3.32 -14.21 -6.38
N TRP A 49 2.28 -14.74 -7.01
CA TRP A 49 1.90 -16.15 -6.86
C TRP A 49 2.79 -17.08 -7.69
N GLU A 50 3.06 -18.27 -7.15
CA GLU A 50 3.75 -19.38 -7.78
C GLU A 50 3.05 -20.71 -7.43
N LYS A 51 3.06 -21.67 -8.35
CA LYS A 51 2.43 -22.99 -8.16
C LYS A 51 3.48 -23.99 -7.67
N CYS A 52 3.31 -24.46 -6.45
CA CYS A 52 4.20 -25.39 -5.76
C CYS A 52 3.57 -26.80 -5.63
N TRP A 53 4.36 -27.79 -5.23
CA TRP A 53 3.87 -29.15 -4.95
C TRP A 53 4.10 -29.53 -3.48
N SER A 54 3.04 -29.90 -2.76
CA SER A 54 3.16 -30.41 -1.39
C SER A 54 3.53 -31.89 -1.42
N ARG A 55 4.71 -32.23 -0.90
CA ARG A 55 5.11 -33.64 -0.70
C ARG A 55 4.29 -34.33 0.41
N ARG A 56 3.74 -33.58 1.37
CA ARG A 56 2.94 -34.12 2.48
C ARG A 56 1.52 -34.44 2.03
N GLU A 57 0.87 -33.48 1.36
CA GLU A 57 -0.53 -33.57 0.93
C GLU A 57 -0.70 -34.17 -0.48
N ASN A 58 0.41 -34.51 -1.14
CA ASN A 58 0.49 -35.05 -2.51
C ASN A 58 -0.34 -34.29 -3.56
N ARG A 59 -0.45 -32.97 -3.41
CA ARG A 59 -1.25 -32.09 -4.28
C ARG A 59 -0.56 -30.74 -4.54
N PRO A 60 -0.87 -30.04 -5.64
CA PRO A 60 -0.35 -28.70 -5.88
C PRO A 60 -0.97 -27.69 -4.90
N TYR A 61 -0.27 -26.59 -4.68
CA TYR A 61 -0.73 -25.43 -3.93
C TYR A 61 -0.15 -24.15 -4.52
N TYR A 62 -0.73 -23.00 -4.19
CA TYR A 62 -0.33 -21.70 -4.68
C TYR A 62 0.29 -20.91 -3.53
N PHE A 63 1.51 -20.41 -3.69
CA PHE A 63 2.23 -19.62 -2.69
C PHE A 63 2.44 -18.20 -3.20
N ASN A 64 2.20 -17.18 -2.37
CA ASN A 64 2.49 -15.80 -2.73
C ASN A 64 3.82 -15.34 -2.09
N ARG A 65 4.82 -15.04 -2.92
CA ARG A 65 6.15 -14.61 -2.46
C ARG A 65 6.17 -13.22 -1.80
N PHE A 66 5.15 -12.39 -2.02
CA PHE A 66 5.02 -11.05 -1.45
C PHE A 66 4.24 -11.07 -0.12
N THR A 67 3.12 -11.79 -0.03
CA THR A 67 2.30 -11.87 1.19
C THR A 67 2.68 -13.04 2.12
N ASN A 68 3.49 -14.00 1.64
CA ASN A 68 3.80 -15.29 2.29
C ASN A 68 2.55 -16.16 2.59
N GLN A 69 1.42 -15.93 1.92
CA GLN A 69 0.25 -16.79 2.02
C GLN A 69 0.38 -18.04 1.15
N SER A 70 -0.29 -19.12 1.55
CA SER A 70 -0.41 -20.36 0.77
C SER A 70 -1.87 -20.80 0.69
N LEU A 71 -2.37 -21.01 -0.52
CA LEU A 71 -3.74 -21.47 -0.81
C LEU A 71 -3.69 -22.82 -1.52
N TRP A 72 -4.69 -23.67 -1.29
CA TRP A 72 -4.84 -24.95 -2.02
C TRP A 72 -5.55 -24.78 -3.36
N GLU A 73 -6.31 -23.70 -3.50
CA GLU A 73 -7.08 -23.35 -4.68
C GLU A 73 -6.41 -22.18 -5.42
N MET A 74 -6.74 -22.02 -6.70
CA MET A 74 -6.14 -20.95 -7.52
C MET A 74 -6.62 -19.58 -7.01
N PRO A 75 -5.72 -18.65 -6.66
CA PRO A 75 -6.12 -17.35 -6.16
C PRO A 75 -6.91 -16.57 -7.22
N VAL A 76 -8.03 -15.95 -6.83
CA VAL A 76 -8.79 -15.04 -7.68
C VAL A 76 -8.43 -13.60 -7.35
N LEU A 77 -7.91 -12.87 -8.33
CA LEU A 77 -7.64 -11.44 -8.19
C LEU A 77 -8.99 -10.68 -8.22
N GLY A 78 -9.39 -10.12 -7.08
CA GLY A 78 -10.53 -9.20 -6.99
C GLY A 78 -11.69 -9.61 -6.07
N GLN A 79 -11.68 -10.81 -5.47
CA GLN A 79 -12.66 -11.19 -4.45
C GLN A 79 -12.00 -11.19 -3.06
N HIS A 80 -12.56 -10.40 -2.14
CA HIS A 80 -12.03 -10.23 -0.78
C HIS A 80 -12.56 -11.33 0.13
N ASP A 81 -11.67 -11.98 0.89
CA ASP A 81 -12.08 -12.92 1.93
C ASP A 81 -12.89 -12.20 3.02
N VAL A 82 -14.04 -12.77 3.39
CA VAL A 82 -15.00 -12.25 4.39
C VAL A 82 -14.37 -12.11 5.80
N ILE A 83 -13.21 -12.71 6.04
CA ILE A 83 -12.44 -12.57 7.29
C ILE A 83 -11.64 -11.24 7.33
N SER A 84 -11.48 -10.55 6.19
CA SER A 84 -10.69 -9.32 6.06
C SER A 84 -11.51 -8.02 6.06
N ASP A 85 -12.85 -8.11 6.10
CA ASP A 85 -13.75 -6.94 6.16
C ASP A 85 -14.41 -6.82 7.54
N PRO A 86 -13.87 -5.99 8.47
CA PRO A 86 -14.47 -5.75 9.78
C PRO A 86 -15.66 -4.76 9.73
N LEU A 87 -16.10 -4.30 8.55
CA LEU A 87 -17.17 -3.31 8.39
C LEU A 87 -18.38 -3.82 7.57
N GLY A 88 -18.25 -4.97 6.89
CA GLY A 88 -19.37 -5.75 6.36
C GLY A 88 -20.20 -5.07 5.26
N LEU A 89 -19.61 -4.15 4.50
CA LEU A 89 -20.35 -3.25 3.60
C LEU A 89 -20.78 -3.87 2.26
N ASN A 90 -20.42 -5.12 1.98
CA ASN A 90 -20.78 -5.83 0.74
C ASN A 90 -21.31 -7.26 0.97
N ALA A 91 -22.03 -7.50 2.07
CA ALA A 91 -22.79 -8.74 2.24
C ALA A 91 -24.00 -8.77 1.28
N THR A 92 -23.98 -9.68 0.29
CA THR A 92 -25.16 -9.97 -0.53
C THR A 92 -26.19 -10.70 0.34
N PRO A 93 -27.48 -10.30 0.37
CA PRO A 93 -28.45 -10.89 1.29
C PRO A 93 -28.80 -12.33 0.87
N LEU A 94 -28.40 -13.30 1.70
CA LEU A 94 -29.00 -14.63 1.70
C LEU A 94 -30.32 -14.59 2.50
N PRO A 95 -31.35 -15.34 2.08
CA PRO A 95 -32.66 -15.29 2.71
C PRO A 95 -32.62 -15.83 4.14
N GLN A 96 -33.22 -15.09 5.06
CA GLN A 96 -33.42 -15.53 6.44
C GLN A 96 -34.50 -16.60 6.47
N ASP A 97 -34.14 -17.81 6.89
CA ASP A 97 -35.10 -18.75 7.47
C ASP A 97 -34.84 -18.83 8.97
N SER A 98 -35.87 -18.57 9.77
CA SER A 98 -35.77 -18.40 11.22
C SER A 98 -36.56 -19.47 11.95
N SER A 99 -35.90 -20.24 12.81
CA SER A 99 -36.57 -21.24 13.64
C SER A 99 -36.04 -21.21 15.08
N LEU A 100 -36.81 -20.59 15.96
CA LEU A 100 -36.73 -20.79 17.40
C LEU A 100 -37.88 -21.71 17.84
N VAL A 101 -37.52 -22.76 18.58
CA VAL A 101 -38.18 -23.36 19.76
C VAL A 101 -39.71 -23.61 19.75
N GLU A 102 -40.07 -24.81 20.22
CA GLU A 102 -41.41 -25.38 20.34
C GLU A 102 -42.41 -24.61 21.23
N THR A 103 -43.69 -24.50 20.82
CA THR A 103 -44.86 -25.15 21.47
C THR A 103 -46.22 -24.80 20.78
N PRO A 104 -47.26 -25.65 20.85
CA PRO A 104 -48.57 -25.47 20.15
C PRO A 104 -49.78 -25.39 21.13
N PRO A 105 -51.08 -25.53 20.72
CA PRO A 105 -51.82 -25.15 19.49
C PRO A 105 -53.18 -24.41 19.73
N ALA A 106 -53.73 -23.73 18.70
CA ALA A 106 -55.18 -23.54 18.37
C ALA A 106 -55.33 -22.40 17.32
N GLU A 107 -56.30 -22.32 16.39
CA GLU A 107 -57.28 -23.26 15.83
C GLU A 107 -57.77 -22.72 14.45
N ASN A 108 -58.45 -23.55 13.64
CA ASN A 108 -59.40 -23.18 12.56
C ASN A 108 -58.97 -22.46 11.25
N LYS A 109 -58.59 -23.29 10.25
CA LYS A 109 -59.36 -23.60 9.00
C LYS A 109 -59.66 -22.51 7.91
N PRO A 110 -59.97 -22.90 6.64
CA PRO A 110 -59.26 -22.35 5.47
C PRO A 110 -60.14 -21.94 4.26
N ARG A 111 -59.51 -21.47 3.15
CA ARG A 111 -59.78 -21.79 1.71
C ARG A 111 -58.87 -20.92 0.80
N LYS A 112 -57.96 -21.51 0.00
CA LYS A 112 -58.09 -22.05 -1.39
C LYS A 112 -58.02 -21.00 -2.52
N ARG A 113 -56.97 -21.13 -3.37
CA ARG A 113 -56.97 -21.30 -4.86
C ARG A 113 -57.64 -20.23 -5.75
N GLN A 114 -57.21 -19.91 -6.99
CA GLN A 114 -56.14 -20.40 -7.88
C GLN A 114 -55.83 -19.37 -9.00
N LEU A 115 -54.80 -19.66 -9.82
CA LEU A 115 -54.59 -19.32 -11.26
C LEU A 115 -55.89 -19.25 -12.13
N SER A 116 -55.97 -18.69 -13.36
CA SER A 116 -54.96 -18.26 -14.38
C SER A 116 -55.61 -17.51 -15.60
N GLU A 117 -54.76 -16.86 -16.42
CA GLU A 117 -54.74 -16.73 -17.91
C GLU A 117 -55.77 -15.98 -18.81
N GLU A 118 -55.18 -15.46 -19.91
CA GLU A 118 -55.66 -15.20 -21.30
C GLU A 118 -56.45 -13.93 -21.78
N GLN A 119 -56.32 -13.72 -23.10
CA GLN A 119 -56.62 -12.56 -23.99
C GLN A 119 -57.79 -12.91 -24.99
N PRO A 120 -58.14 -12.19 -26.10
CA PRO A 120 -58.16 -10.75 -26.47
C PRO A 120 -59.47 -10.29 -27.24
N SER A 121 -59.46 -9.08 -27.87
CA SER A 121 -60.42 -8.49 -28.87
C SER A 121 -61.69 -7.77 -28.35
N GLY A 122 -62.26 -6.71 -28.98
CA GLY A 122 -61.93 -5.97 -30.23
C GLY A 122 -62.89 -4.76 -30.53
N ASN A 123 -62.89 -4.25 -31.79
CA ASN A 123 -63.67 -3.10 -32.37
C ASN A 123 -63.21 -1.64 -32.01
N GLY A 124 -63.30 -0.60 -32.89
CA GLY A 124 -63.58 -0.51 -34.34
C GLY A 124 -64.18 0.85 -34.80
N VAL A 125 -63.98 1.27 -36.08
CA VAL A 125 -64.76 2.31 -36.85
C VAL A 125 -64.44 3.80 -36.53
N LYS A 126 -64.25 4.83 -37.41
CA LYS A 126 -64.39 5.09 -38.89
C LYS A 126 -63.43 6.23 -39.40
N LYS A 127 -63.17 6.34 -40.73
CA LYS A 127 -62.57 7.52 -41.44
C LYS A 127 -63.66 8.33 -42.20
N PRO A 128 -63.38 9.49 -42.87
CA PRO A 128 -62.69 9.62 -44.19
C PRO A 128 -61.55 10.69 -44.17
N LYS A 129 -60.44 10.68 -44.96
CA LYS A 129 -60.12 10.47 -46.41
C LYS A 129 -60.54 11.64 -47.32
N ILE A 130 -59.60 12.36 -47.96
CA ILE A 130 -59.23 12.42 -49.41
C ILE A 130 -58.35 13.69 -49.59
N GLU A 131 -57.32 13.86 -50.44
CA GLU A 131 -56.24 12.98 -50.94
C GLU A 131 -55.05 13.86 -51.51
N ILE A 132 -54.32 13.47 -52.56
CA ILE A 132 -53.12 14.17 -53.16
C ILE A 132 -53.30 14.39 -54.69
N PRO A 133 -52.50 15.16 -55.51
CA PRO A 133 -50.99 15.16 -55.63
C PRO A 133 -50.25 16.44 -56.19
N VAL A 134 -48.93 16.28 -56.51
CA VAL A 134 -48.01 17.01 -57.48
C VAL A 134 -47.28 18.35 -57.11
N THR A 135 -46.00 18.42 -57.54
CA THR A 135 -44.96 19.49 -57.55
C THR A 135 -45.04 20.42 -58.81
N PRO A 136 -44.05 21.29 -59.22
CA PRO A 136 -42.91 21.99 -58.57
C PRO A 136 -42.79 23.52 -58.85
N THR A 137 -42.12 24.31 -57.97
CA THR A 137 -41.38 25.60 -58.20
C THR A 137 -40.98 26.18 -56.81
N GLY A 138 -39.93 26.97 -56.56
CA GLY A 138 -38.79 27.47 -57.33
C GLY A 138 -38.18 28.74 -56.68
N GLN A 139 -36.85 28.78 -56.40
CA GLN A 139 -36.05 29.92 -55.86
C GLN A 139 -36.33 30.28 -54.36
N SER A 140 -35.40 30.75 -53.50
CA SER A 140 -33.97 31.16 -53.63
C SER A 140 -33.11 30.98 -52.33
N VAL A 141 -31.94 30.34 -52.47
CA VAL A 141 -30.56 30.51 -51.87
C VAL A 141 -30.34 31.65 -50.83
N PRO A 142 -29.48 31.56 -49.76
CA PRO A 142 -28.27 30.70 -49.57
C PRO A 142 -28.05 29.90 -48.24
N SER A 143 -27.32 28.79 -48.38
CA SER A 143 -26.12 28.28 -47.64
C SER A 143 -25.52 29.19 -46.54
N SER A 144 -24.91 28.76 -45.41
CA SER A 144 -24.42 27.49 -44.79
C SER A 144 -24.05 27.82 -43.29
N PRO A 145 -23.37 27.02 -42.43
CA PRO A 145 -22.84 25.64 -42.54
C PRO A 145 -23.18 24.69 -41.36
N SER A 146 -22.74 23.42 -41.47
CA SER A 146 -22.82 22.39 -40.44
C SER A 146 -21.68 22.46 -39.39
N ILE A 147 -22.00 22.08 -38.16
CA ILE A 147 -21.21 21.42 -37.10
C ILE A 147 -19.66 21.54 -37.17
N PRO A 148 -18.99 22.22 -36.20
CA PRO A 148 -17.54 22.13 -36.01
C PRO A 148 -17.15 20.83 -35.29
N GLY A 149 -16.18 20.11 -35.87
CA GLY A 149 -15.57 18.92 -35.25
C GLY A 149 -14.42 19.25 -34.27
N THR A 150 -13.94 18.20 -33.60
CA THR A 150 -12.79 18.21 -32.67
C THR A 150 -11.51 18.80 -33.30
N PRO A 151 -10.75 19.64 -32.57
CA PRO A 151 -9.50 20.21 -33.07
C PRO A 151 -8.34 19.20 -32.99
N THR A 152 -7.89 18.71 -34.14
CA THR A 152 -6.63 17.96 -34.27
C THR A 152 -5.42 18.86 -34.06
N LEU A 153 -4.53 18.47 -33.15
CA LEU A 153 -3.22 19.10 -32.94
C LEU A 153 -2.39 19.04 -34.24
N LYS A 154 -1.89 20.18 -34.72
CA LYS A 154 -0.99 20.22 -35.89
C LYS A 154 0.41 19.75 -35.48
N MET A 155 0.92 18.73 -36.17
CA MET A 155 2.26 18.18 -35.97
C MET A 155 3.22 18.68 -37.07
N TRP A 156 4.47 18.97 -36.71
CA TRP A 156 5.49 19.53 -37.61
C TRP A 156 6.10 18.45 -38.52
N GLY A 157 6.76 18.86 -39.61
CA GLY A 157 7.13 18.01 -40.76
C GLY A 157 8.03 16.80 -40.50
N THR A 158 7.89 15.80 -41.38
CA THR A 158 8.52 14.46 -41.34
C THR A 158 9.97 14.43 -41.84
N SER A 159 10.78 13.58 -41.20
CA SER A 159 12.20 13.30 -41.50
C SER A 159 12.47 11.80 -41.28
N PRO A 160 13.48 11.15 -41.92
CA PRO A 160 13.65 9.69 -41.88
C PRO A 160 13.87 9.03 -40.51
N GLU A 161 13.93 9.79 -39.43
CA GLU A 161 13.99 9.33 -38.03
C GLU A 161 12.69 8.66 -37.55
N ASP A 162 11.58 8.79 -38.30
CA ASP A 162 10.25 8.27 -37.94
C ASP A 162 10.19 6.77 -37.55
N LYS A 163 11.16 5.95 -38.00
CA LYS A 163 11.26 4.53 -37.58
C LYS A 163 11.76 4.34 -36.13
N GLN A 164 12.52 5.29 -35.60
CA GLN A 164 12.92 5.33 -34.19
C GLN A 164 11.76 5.87 -33.33
N GLN A 165 11.05 6.89 -33.83
CA GLN A 165 9.85 7.45 -33.20
C GLN A 165 8.68 6.45 -33.12
N ALA A 166 8.53 5.55 -34.10
CA ALA A 166 7.49 4.52 -34.07
C ALA A 166 7.60 3.58 -32.84
N ALA A 167 8.80 3.36 -32.30
CA ALA A 167 9.00 2.60 -31.06
C ALA A 167 8.54 3.36 -29.80
N LEU A 168 8.49 4.69 -29.85
CA LEU A 168 7.95 5.57 -28.79
C LEU A 168 6.41 5.69 -28.84
N LEU A 169 5.78 5.13 -29.89
CA LEU A 169 4.34 5.16 -30.14
C LEU A 169 3.66 3.80 -29.84
N ARG A 170 4.21 2.99 -28.92
CA ARG A 170 3.35 2.02 -28.23
C ARG A 170 2.20 2.78 -27.58
N PRO A 171 0.94 2.30 -27.66
CA PRO A 171 -0.13 2.82 -26.82
C PRO A 171 0.36 2.77 -25.37
N ALA A 172 0.52 3.94 -24.75
CA ALA A 172 0.92 3.99 -23.36
C ALA A 172 -0.23 3.37 -22.57
N GLU A 173 0.01 2.23 -21.93
CA GLU A 173 -1.04 1.44 -21.29
C GLU A 173 -1.87 2.35 -20.36
N VAL A 174 -3.17 2.39 -20.65
CA VAL A 174 -4.15 3.25 -19.99
C VAL A 174 -4.84 2.41 -18.93
N TYR A 175 -4.52 2.67 -17.66
CA TYR A 175 -5.04 1.92 -16.52
C TYR A 175 -6.22 2.65 -15.84
N TRP A 176 -7.04 3.33 -16.62
CA TRP A 176 -8.17 4.11 -16.13
C TRP A 176 -9.22 4.36 -17.20
N ASP A 177 -10.48 4.33 -16.80
CA ASP A 177 -11.58 4.96 -17.51
C ASP A 177 -12.01 6.16 -16.65
N LEU A 178 -11.99 7.37 -17.24
CA LEU A 178 -12.36 8.61 -16.57
C LEU A 178 -13.69 9.19 -17.09
N ASP A 179 -14.34 8.50 -18.03
CA ASP A 179 -15.61 8.93 -18.62
C ASP A 179 -16.80 8.31 -17.86
N ILE A 180 -16.55 7.29 -17.02
CA ILE A 180 -17.51 6.74 -16.06
C ILE A 180 -17.91 7.82 -15.04
N GLN A 181 -19.18 8.23 -15.09
CA GLN A 181 -19.76 9.17 -14.13
C GLN A 181 -20.02 8.50 -12.77
N THR A 182 -19.97 9.30 -11.70
CA THR A 182 -20.26 8.80 -10.35
C THR A 182 -21.74 8.46 -10.17
N ASN A 183 -22.00 7.36 -9.45
CA ASN A 183 -23.30 7.00 -8.91
C ASN A 183 -23.39 7.25 -7.39
N ALA A 184 -22.31 7.71 -6.75
CA ALA A 184 -22.28 7.94 -5.31
C ALA A 184 -23.06 9.21 -4.95
N VAL A 185 -24.11 9.07 -4.14
CA VAL A 185 -24.95 10.17 -3.65
C VAL A 185 -24.54 10.53 -2.23
N ILE A 186 -24.38 11.82 -1.95
CA ILE A 186 -24.02 12.37 -0.64
C ILE A 186 -25.01 13.46 -0.22
N LYS A 187 -25.09 13.73 1.08
CA LYS A 187 -25.65 15.00 1.55
C LYS A 187 -24.70 16.14 1.12
N HIS A 188 -25.26 17.21 0.58
CA HIS A 188 -24.51 18.41 0.21
C HIS A 188 -23.75 18.94 1.44
N ARG A 189 -22.46 19.22 1.25
CA ARG A 189 -21.50 19.52 2.33
C ARG A 189 -20.78 20.84 2.09
N GLY A 190 -20.44 21.53 3.17
CA GLY A 190 -19.58 22.70 3.11
C GLY A 190 -18.17 22.38 2.59
N PRO A 191 -17.35 23.41 2.34
CA PRO A 191 -15.94 23.24 2.04
C PRO A 191 -15.17 22.63 3.22
N SER A 192 -13.91 22.26 2.98
CA SER A 192 -12.98 21.77 4.00
C SER A 192 -12.09 22.91 4.50
N GLU A 193 -11.83 22.93 5.80
CA GLU A 193 -10.91 23.88 6.48
C GLU A 193 -9.41 23.56 6.27
N VAL A 194 -9.10 22.66 5.33
CA VAL A 194 -7.71 22.36 4.94
C VAL A 194 -7.24 23.48 4.03
N LEU A 195 -6.12 24.11 4.39
CA LEU A 195 -5.55 25.20 3.61
C LEU A 195 -5.06 24.71 2.23
N PRO A 196 -5.27 25.48 1.15
CA PRO A 196 -4.82 25.11 -0.20
C PRO A 196 -3.34 24.79 -0.30
N PRO A 197 -2.93 23.73 -1.02
CA PRO A 197 -1.52 23.35 -1.11
C PRO A 197 -0.70 24.44 -1.81
N HIS A 198 0.53 24.64 -1.33
CA HIS A 198 1.50 25.57 -1.90
C HIS A 198 2.91 24.95 -1.85
N PRO A 199 3.72 24.98 -2.94
CA PRO A 199 4.99 24.26 -3.02
C PRO A 199 5.98 24.54 -1.88
N GLU A 200 6.04 25.78 -1.38
CA GLU A 200 6.88 26.14 -0.22
C GLU A 200 6.49 25.40 1.07
N VAL A 201 5.20 25.14 1.26
CA VAL A 201 4.66 24.46 2.45
C VAL A 201 4.90 22.96 2.33
N GLU A 202 4.71 22.38 1.15
CA GLU A 202 5.03 20.96 0.90
C GLU A 202 6.53 20.67 0.98
N LEU A 203 7.38 21.62 0.56
CA LEU A 203 8.83 21.56 0.75
C LEU A 203 9.21 21.55 2.24
N LEU A 204 8.60 22.42 3.06
CA LEU A 204 8.82 22.40 4.51
C LEU A 204 8.30 21.09 5.14
N ARG A 205 7.09 20.64 4.75
CA ARG A 205 6.47 19.42 5.27
C ARG A 205 7.30 18.18 4.95
N SER A 206 7.82 18.04 3.73
CA SER A 206 8.64 16.89 3.32
C SER A 206 9.96 16.83 4.13
N GLN A 207 10.65 17.97 4.29
CA GLN A 207 11.84 18.08 5.12
C GLN A 207 11.58 17.73 6.60
N LEU A 208 10.46 18.17 7.15
CA LEU A 208 10.07 17.85 8.53
C LEU A 208 9.68 16.38 8.69
N ILE A 209 9.02 15.76 7.72
CA ILE A 209 8.74 14.31 7.72
C ILE A 209 10.04 13.49 7.69
N LEU A 210 11.03 13.89 6.88
CA LEU A 210 12.34 13.23 6.87
C LEU A 210 13.04 13.33 8.24
N LYS A 211 13.00 14.50 8.89
CA LYS A 211 13.51 14.69 10.25
C LYS A 211 12.75 13.85 11.29
N LEU A 212 11.42 13.74 11.17
CA LEU A 212 10.61 12.93 12.09
C LEU A 212 10.91 11.43 11.95
N ARG A 213 11.11 10.93 10.72
CA ARG A 213 11.58 9.56 10.44
C ARG A 213 12.98 9.31 11.00
N GLN A 214 13.87 10.30 10.90
CA GLN A 214 15.23 10.24 11.46
C GLN A 214 15.20 10.15 12.98
N HIS A 215 14.44 11.03 13.66
CA HIS A 215 14.23 10.96 15.11
C HIS A 215 13.60 9.64 15.57
N TYR A 216 12.70 9.06 14.77
CA TYR A 216 12.14 7.75 15.09
C TYR A 216 13.19 6.62 15.06
N ARG A 217 14.10 6.65 14.09
CA ARG A 217 15.25 5.74 14.02
C ARG A 217 16.19 5.92 15.21
N GLU A 218 16.55 7.17 15.51
CA GLU A 218 17.40 7.53 16.65
C GLU A 218 16.82 7.04 17.97
N LEU A 219 15.53 7.27 18.22
CA LEU A 219 14.87 6.84 19.45
C LEU A 219 14.82 5.31 19.59
N CYS A 220 14.52 4.57 18.53
CA CYS A 220 14.55 3.09 18.56
C CYS A 220 15.97 2.58 18.85
N GLN A 221 16.98 3.14 18.17
CA GLN A 221 18.36 2.69 18.28
C GLN A 221 19.01 3.08 19.61
N GLN A 222 18.72 4.27 20.15
CA GLN A 222 19.29 4.75 21.41
C GLN A 222 18.62 4.13 22.64
N ARG A 223 17.30 3.86 22.60
CA ARG A 223 16.57 3.35 23.77
C ARG A 223 16.49 1.83 23.81
N GLU A 224 16.16 1.20 22.68
CA GLU A 224 15.93 -0.25 22.58
C GLU A 224 17.07 -1.01 21.88
N GLY A 225 17.99 -0.31 21.22
CA GLY A 225 19.09 -0.94 20.49
C GLY A 225 18.68 -1.57 19.16
N ILE A 226 17.49 -1.24 18.64
CA ILE A 226 16.93 -1.82 17.40
C ILE A 226 16.70 -0.75 16.33
N GLU A 227 16.78 -1.17 15.06
CA GLU A 227 16.21 -0.42 13.95
C GLU A 227 14.67 -0.42 14.01
N PRO A 228 13.99 0.64 13.55
CA PRO A 228 12.55 0.66 13.41
C PRO A 228 11.99 -0.56 12.66
N PRO A 229 10.88 -1.17 13.14
CA PRO A 229 10.19 -2.19 12.38
C PRO A 229 9.78 -1.67 10.99
N ARG A 230 9.91 -2.52 9.96
CA ARG A 230 9.70 -2.07 8.56
C ARG A 230 8.29 -1.54 8.38
N GLU A 231 8.15 -0.36 7.78
CA GLU A 231 6.86 0.32 7.54
C GLU A 231 6.06 0.74 8.79
N SER A 232 6.58 0.56 10.02
CA SER A 232 5.85 0.93 11.24
C SER A 232 5.51 2.42 11.31
N PHE A 233 6.40 3.29 10.82
CA PHE A 233 6.15 4.73 10.72
C PHE A 233 4.99 5.04 9.77
N ASN A 234 4.87 4.32 8.65
CA ASN A 234 3.80 4.55 7.67
C ASN A 234 2.46 4.04 8.21
N ARG A 235 2.44 2.88 8.87
CA ARG A 235 1.25 2.40 9.60
C ARG A 235 0.86 3.31 10.78
N TRP A 236 1.84 3.87 11.48
CA TRP A 236 1.61 4.87 12.52
C TRP A 236 0.92 6.11 11.96
N MET A 237 1.41 6.69 10.85
CA MET A 237 0.76 7.84 10.20
C MET A 237 -0.71 7.54 9.86
N LEU A 238 -1.00 6.37 9.28
CA LEU A 238 -2.36 5.94 8.95
C LEU A 238 -3.24 5.76 10.19
N GLU A 239 -2.76 5.01 11.20
CA GLU A 239 -3.51 4.73 12.43
C GLU A 239 -3.79 6.01 13.23
N ARG A 240 -2.82 6.92 13.31
CA ARG A 240 -3.03 8.23 13.94
C ARG A 240 -4.10 9.04 13.20
N LYS A 241 -4.09 9.06 11.86
CA LYS A 241 -5.09 9.81 11.07
C LYS A 241 -6.53 9.29 11.18
N VAL A 242 -6.76 8.11 11.74
CA VAL A 242 -8.13 7.65 12.09
C VAL A 242 -8.68 8.38 13.32
N VAL A 243 -7.83 8.77 14.28
CA VAL A 243 -8.22 9.39 15.56
C VAL A 243 -7.82 10.86 15.69
N ASP A 244 -7.00 11.37 14.76
CA ASP A 244 -6.47 12.73 14.76
C ASP A 244 -7.56 13.77 14.49
N LYS A 245 -7.76 14.67 15.45
CA LYS A 245 -8.60 15.87 15.34
C LYS A 245 -7.74 17.10 15.00
N GLY A 246 -6.61 16.87 14.34
CA GLY A 246 -5.65 17.88 13.91
C GLY A 246 -6.00 18.48 12.55
N SER A 247 -5.32 19.56 12.17
CA SER A 247 -5.60 20.32 10.92
C SER A 247 -4.55 20.18 9.82
N ASP A 248 -3.41 19.52 10.07
CA ASP A 248 -2.48 19.17 8.99
C ASP A 248 -3.00 17.94 8.22
N PRO A 249 -2.95 17.92 6.88
CA PRO A 249 -3.48 16.80 6.10
C PRO A 249 -2.69 15.49 6.27
N LEU A 250 -1.46 15.51 6.79
CA LEU A 250 -0.55 14.37 6.76
C LEU A 250 0.02 14.01 8.14
N LEU A 251 0.58 14.96 8.89
CA LEU A 251 1.14 14.74 10.21
C LEU A 251 0.06 14.80 11.31
N PRO A 252 0.08 13.92 12.32
CA PRO A 252 -0.86 13.98 13.44
C PRO A 252 -0.49 15.07 14.46
N SER A 253 -1.49 15.66 15.12
CA SER A 253 -1.30 16.71 16.13
C SER A 253 -2.31 16.77 17.27
N ASN A 254 -3.45 16.06 17.19
CA ASN A 254 -4.49 16.05 18.22
C ASN A 254 -5.14 14.65 18.30
N CYS A 255 -4.38 13.68 18.80
CA CYS A 255 -4.78 12.26 18.94
C CYS A 255 -4.96 11.87 20.41
N GLU A 256 -6.02 11.12 20.70
CA GLU A 256 -6.21 10.42 21.99
C GLU A 256 -6.44 8.93 21.69
N PRO A 257 -5.70 7.98 22.30
CA PRO A 257 -4.57 8.20 23.22
C PRO A 257 -3.31 8.71 22.53
N VAL A 258 -2.47 9.45 23.24
CA VAL A 258 -1.16 9.95 22.75
C VAL A 258 -0.24 8.81 22.26
N VAL A 259 -0.15 7.72 23.02
CA VAL A 259 0.63 6.53 22.65
C VAL A 259 -0.11 5.75 21.57
N SER A 260 0.53 5.54 20.41
CA SER A 260 -0.04 4.73 19.33
C SER A 260 0.01 3.24 19.64
N PRO A 261 -1.12 2.53 19.68
CA PRO A 261 -1.15 1.08 19.83
C PRO A 261 -0.44 0.35 18.68
N SER A 262 -0.45 0.89 17.46
CA SER A 262 0.25 0.27 16.33
C SER A 262 1.76 0.39 16.46
N MET A 263 2.28 1.59 16.70
CA MET A 263 3.72 1.79 16.88
C MET A 263 4.26 1.03 18.10
N PHE A 264 3.54 1.07 19.23
CA PHE A 264 3.91 0.35 20.44
C PHE A 264 4.02 -1.16 20.20
N ARG A 265 2.97 -1.80 19.64
CA ARG A 265 2.94 -3.23 19.34
C ARG A 265 4.07 -3.65 18.40
N GLU A 266 4.34 -2.86 17.37
CA GLU A 266 5.38 -3.19 16.39
C GLU A 266 6.78 -3.10 16.97
N ILE A 267 7.09 -2.07 17.77
CA ILE A 267 8.38 -1.96 18.46
C ILE A 267 8.55 -3.12 19.45
N MET A 268 7.52 -3.41 20.25
CA MET A 268 7.53 -4.49 21.25
C MET A 268 7.74 -5.88 20.64
N ASN A 269 7.29 -6.11 19.40
CA ASN A 269 7.50 -7.37 18.68
C ASN A 269 8.97 -7.65 18.32
N ASP A 270 9.77 -6.60 18.16
CA ASP A 270 11.20 -6.64 17.82
C ASP A 270 12.12 -6.46 19.05
N ILE A 271 11.56 -6.44 20.27
CA ILE A 271 12.31 -6.44 21.55
C ILE A 271 12.40 -7.89 22.09
N PRO A 272 13.55 -8.32 22.65
CA PRO A 272 14.81 -7.57 22.83
C PRO A 272 15.70 -7.60 21.58
N ILE A 273 15.37 -8.43 20.59
CA ILE A 273 15.94 -8.41 19.24
C ILE A 273 14.86 -8.77 18.21
N ARG A 274 14.96 -8.16 17.04
CA ARG A 274 14.17 -8.53 15.87
C ARG A 274 14.48 -9.95 15.42
N LEU A 275 13.45 -10.79 15.33
CA LEU A 275 13.59 -12.14 14.77
C LEU A 275 13.58 -12.07 13.23
N SER A 276 14.55 -12.72 12.61
CA SER A 276 14.66 -12.84 11.14
C SER A 276 14.30 -14.26 10.68
N ARG A 277 13.92 -14.40 9.40
CA ARG A 277 13.65 -15.72 8.81
C ARG A 277 14.94 -16.52 8.70
N ILE A 278 15.03 -17.61 9.46
CA ILE A 278 16.21 -18.47 9.54
C ILE A 278 16.23 -19.50 8.41
N LYS A 279 17.34 -19.54 7.66
CA LYS A 279 17.57 -20.53 6.60
C LYS A 279 18.38 -21.70 7.13
N PHE A 280 19.51 -21.45 7.78
CA PHE A 280 20.50 -22.46 8.15
C PHE A 280 20.54 -22.77 9.66
N ARG A 281 21.11 -23.92 10.05
CA ARG A 281 21.19 -24.36 11.46
C ARG A 281 22.02 -23.41 12.31
N GLU A 282 23.16 -22.97 11.79
CA GLU A 282 24.10 -22.08 12.47
C GLU A 282 23.52 -20.66 12.67
N GLU A 283 22.61 -20.23 11.78
CA GLU A 283 21.81 -19.02 11.97
C GLU A 283 20.80 -19.20 13.11
N ALA A 284 20.13 -20.35 13.22
CA ALA A 284 19.21 -20.66 14.31
C ALA A 284 19.92 -20.61 15.68
N LYS A 285 21.06 -21.32 15.78
CA LYS A 285 21.93 -21.32 16.97
C LYS A 285 22.37 -19.90 17.36
N ARG A 286 22.77 -19.10 16.37
CA ARG A 286 23.20 -17.70 16.57
C ARG A 286 22.05 -16.80 16.99
N LEU A 287 20.85 -16.97 16.45
CA LEU A 287 19.66 -16.20 16.83
C LEU A 287 19.24 -16.51 18.27
N LEU A 288 19.19 -17.80 18.64
CA LEU A 288 18.89 -18.25 20.00
C LEU A 288 19.87 -17.65 21.02
N PHE A 289 21.19 -17.74 20.74
CA PHE A 289 22.21 -17.13 21.59
C PHE A 289 22.02 -15.62 21.76
N LYS A 290 21.82 -14.89 20.65
CA LYS A 290 21.59 -13.44 20.68
C LYS A 290 20.33 -13.06 21.45
N TYR A 291 19.24 -13.81 21.31
CA TYR A 291 17.99 -13.55 22.04
C TYR A 291 18.20 -13.73 23.54
N ALA A 292 18.84 -14.83 23.95
CA ALA A 292 19.13 -15.12 25.34
C ALA A 292 20.04 -14.04 25.97
N GLU A 293 21.10 -13.63 25.26
CA GLU A 293 21.99 -12.57 25.71
C GLU A 293 21.28 -11.22 25.85
N ALA A 294 20.47 -10.83 24.86
CA ALA A 294 19.76 -9.56 24.85
C ALA A 294 18.66 -9.51 25.93
N ALA A 295 17.93 -10.61 26.14
CA ALA A 295 16.93 -10.72 27.21
C ALA A 295 17.57 -10.55 28.61
N ARG A 296 18.72 -11.20 28.85
CA ARG A 296 19.49 -11.02 30.10
C ARG A 296 19.98 -9.59 30.24
N ARG A 297 20.58 -9.01 29.19
CA ARG A 297 21.11 -7.64 29.22
C ARG A 297 20.01 -6.63 29.58
N LEU A 298 18.83 -6.75 28.96
CA LEU A 298 17.69 -5.86 29.19
C LEU A 298 17.14 -5.98 30.62
N ILE A 299 16.95 -7.19 31.15
CA ILE A 299 16.42 -7.38 32.52
C ILE A 299 17.41 -6.96 33.61
N GLU A 300 18.71 -6.92 33.30
CA GLU A 300 19.78 -6.46 34.19
C GLU A 300 19.91 -4.93 34.19
N SER A 301 19.86 -4.29 33.01
CA SER A 301 20.04 -2.84 32.86
C SER A 301 18.78 -2.02 33.17
N ARG A 302 17.60 -2.64 33.23
CA ARG A 302 16.31 -1.96 33.47
C ARG A 302 15.69 -2.33 34.82
N SER A 303 14.77 -1.47 35.27
CA SER A 303 13.86 -1.75 36.38
C SER A 303 12.98 -2.96 36.06
N ALA A 304 13.01 -3.96 36.93
CA ALA A 304 12.20 -5.17 36.84
C ALA A 304 11.99 -5.75 38.24
N SER A 305 10.89 -6.49 38.48
CA SER A 305 10.70 -7.13 39.77
C SER A 305 11.80 -8.17 40.03
N PRO A 306 12.20 -8.41 41.31
CA PRO A 306 13.21 -9.41 41.64
C PRO A 306 12.91 -10.79 41.06
N ASP A 307 11.64 -11.17 41.02
CA ASP A 307 11.22 -12.47 40.50
C ASP A 307 11.27 -12.52 38.97
N SER A 308 10.90 -11.45 38.27
CA SER A 308 11.10 -11.34 36.81
C SER A 308 12.58 -11.45 36.44
N ARG A 309 13.46 -10.82 37.23
CA ARG A 309 14.91 -10.89 37.06
C ARG A 309 15.45 -12.31 37.31
N LYS A 310 14.95 -13.03 38.32
CA LYS A 310 15.29 -14.45 38.55
C LYS A 310 14.83 -15.34 37.40
N VAL A 311 13.57 -15.24 36.98
CA VAL A 311 12.98 -16.08 35.91
C VAL A 311 13.74 -15.91 34.60
N VAL A 312 14.02 -14.68 34.17
CA VAL A 312 14.77 -14.43 32.93
C VAL A 312 16.21 -14.92 33.03
N LYS A 313 16.92 -14.67 34.14
CA LYS A 313 18.30 -15.15 34.33
C LYS A 313 18.37 -16.67 34.26
N TRP A 314 17.51 -17.38 34.99
CA TRP A 314 17.50 -18.85 35.04
C TRP A 314 17.23 -19.47 33.65
N ASN A 315 16.22 -18.98 32.92
CA ASN A 315 15.92 -19.48 31.57
C ASN A 315 17.05 -19.22 30.56
N VAL A 316 17.76 -18.09 30.69
CA VAL A 316 18.93 -17.78 29.86
C VAL A 316 20.13 -18.65 30.22
N GLU A 317 20.39 -18.89 31.51
CA GLU A 317 21.47 -19.77 31.98
C GLU A 317 21.24 -21.22 31.59
N ASP A 318 20.02 -21.73 31.68
CA ASP A 318 19.63 -23.05 31.16
C ASP A 318 19.85 -23.14 29.64
N THR A 319 19.41 -22.13 28.88
CA THR A 319 19.64 -22.07 27.42
C THR A 319 21.14 -22.10 27.08
N PHE A 320 21.97 -21.34 27.79
CA PHE A 320 23.43 -21.37 27.62
C PHE A 320 24.08 -22.65 28.15
N SER A 321 23.46 -23.36 29.09
CA SER A 321 23.89 -24.70 29.54
C SER A 321 23.63 -25.74 28.45
N TRP A 322 22.42 -25.75 27.88
CA TRP A 322 22.05 -26.64 26.78
C TRP A 322 22.89 -26.37 25.52
N LEU A 323 23.08 -25.11 25.12
CA LEU A 323 23.93 -24.72 23.97
C LEU A 323 25.39 -25.16 24.05
N ARG A 324 25.90 -25.41 25.27
CA ARG A 324 27.26 -25.93 25.54
C ARG A 324 27.33 -27.45 25.61
N LYS A 325 26.22 -28.13 25.87
CA LYS A 325 26.16 -29.60 25.97
C LYS A 325 25.82 -30.22 24.63
N ASP A 326 24.77 -29.74 23.97
CA ASP A 326 24.23 -30.34 22.75
C ASP A 326 24.89 -29.76 21.49
N HIS A 327 25.70 -30.59 20.85
CA HIS A 327 26.38 -30.29 19.59
C HIS A 327 25.61 -30.82 18.36
N SER A 328 24.71 -31.79 18.60
CA SER A 328 23.92 -32.53 17.62
C SER A 328 22.58 -31.88 17.26
N ALA A 329 22.04 -30.99 18.11
CA ALA A 329 20.76 -30.31 17.92
C ALA A 329 20.53 -29.80 16.48
N SER A 330 19.36 -30.10 15.93
CA SER A 330 18.91 -29.70 14.60
C SER A 330 18.61 -28.20 14.51
N LYS A 331 18.24 -27.73 13.31
CA LYS A 331 17.77 -26.34 13.13
C LYS A 331 16.46 -26.13 13.90
N GLU A 332 15.58 -27.13 13.86
CA GLU A 332 14.27 -27.15 14.46
C GLU A 332 14.38 -27.10 15.99
N ASP A 333 15.28 -27.90 16.60
CA ASP A 333 15.56 -27.86 18.04
C ASP A 333 15.98 -26.45 18.53
N TYR A 334 16.80 -25.73 17.74
CA TYR A 334 17.18 -24.35 18.05
C TYR A 334 16.01 -23.36 17.96
N MET A 335 15.06 -23.59 17.05
CA MET A 335 13.88 -22.74 16.89
C MET A 335 12.84 -23.03 17.99
N ASP A 336 12.61 -24.29 18.34
CA ASP A 336 11.71 -24.69 19.42
C ASP A 336 12.23 -24.19 20.78
N ARG A 337 13.55 -24.27 21.02
CA ARG A 337 14.18 -23.68 22.22
C ARG A 337 14.04 -22.15 22.25
N LEU A 338 14.15 -21.48 21.10
CA LEU A 338 13.93 -20.03 20.99
C LEU A 338 12.47 -19.66 21.28
N GLU A 339 11.50 -20.43 20.78
CA GLU A 339 10.10 -20.17 21.06
C GLU A 339 9.78 -20.42 22.54
N HIS A 340 10.28 -21.50 23.13
CA HIS A 340 10.17 -21.76 24.56
C HIS A 340 10.75 -20.60 25.39
N LEU A 341 11.98 -20.19 25.09
CA LEU A 341 12.64 -19.06 25.77
C LEU A 341 11.87 -17.74 25.59
N ARG A 342 11.26 -17.51 24.41
CA ARG A 342 10.40 -16.34 24.15
C ARG A 342 9.12 -16.40 24.98
N ARG A 343 8.48 -17.57 25.13
CA ARG A 343 7.28 -17.75 25.97
C ARG A 343 7.59 -17.51 27.45
N GLN A 344 8.73 -18.00 27.96
CA GLN A 344 9.13 -17.82 29.36
C GLN A 344 9.59 -16.38 29.66
N CYS A 345 10.50 -15.80 28.86
CA CYS A 345 11.07 -14.48 29.12
C CYS A 345 10.20 -13.32 28.61
N GLY A 346 9.32 -13.56 27.63
CA GLY A 346 8.57 -12.53 26.91
C GLY A 346 7.81 -11.56 27.81
N PRO A 347 6.89 -12.02 28.68
CA PRO A 347 6.13 -11.14 29.56
C PRO A 347 7.01 -10.24 30.46
N HIS A 348 8.11 -10.80 30.97
CA HIS A 348 9.06 -10.07 31.83
C HIS A 348 9.87 -9.02 31.05
N VAL A 349 10.34 -9.36 29.85
CA VAL A 349 11.05 -8.45 28.96
C VAL A 349 10.13 -7.33 28.48
N SER A 350 8.89 -7.66 28.09
CA SER A 350 7.87 -6.67 27.71
C SER A 350 7.53 -5.73 28.86
N ALA A 351 7.31 -6.24 30.08
CA ALA A 351 7.07 -5.40 31.25
C ALA A 351 8.24 -4.43 31.53
N ALA A 352 9.47 -4.91 31.45
CA ALA A 352 10.68 -4.08 31.65
C ALA A 352 10.98 -3.10 30.50
N ALA A 353 10.34 -3.25 29.33
CA ALA A 353 10.53 -2.38 28.18
C ALA A 353 9.39 -1.38 27.94
N LYS A 354 8.20 -1.65 28.48
CA LYS A 354 6.96 -0.90 28.26
C LYS A 354 7.15 0.62 28.30
N ASP A 355 7.58 1.16 29.43
CA ASP A 355 7.66 2.61 29.66
C ASP A 355 8.61 3.32 28.67
N SER A 356 9.68 2.63 28.26
CA SER A 356 10.63 3.15 27.28
C SER A 356 10.00 3.25 25.89
N VAL A 357 9.25 2.21 25.47
CA VAL A 357 8.55 2.17 24.18
C VAL A 357 7.36 3.13 24.14
N GLU A 358 6.59 3.25 25.22
CA GLU A 358 5.57 4.29 25.36
C GLU A 358 6.20 5.69 25.24
N GLY A 359 7.38 5.87 25.85
CA GLY A 359 8.20 7.06 25.71
C GLY A 359 8.66 7.37 24.27
N ILE A 360 8.97 6.36 23.45
CA ILE A 360 9.26 6.55 22.00
C ILE A 360 8.00 7.04 21.28
N CYS A 361 6.87 6.32 21.47
CA CYS A 361 5.61 6.63 20.80
C CYS A 361 5.13 8.05 21.14
N SER A 362 5.14 8.40 22.42
CA SER A 362 4.79 9.73 22.92
C SER A 362 5.76 10.80 22.40
N LYS A 363 7.08 10.57 22.42
CA LYS A 363 8.04 11.58 21.95
C LYS A 363 7.89 11.86 20.44
N ILE A 364 7.65 10.85 19.61
CA ILE A 364 7.40 11.04 18.18
C ILE A 364 6.09 11.79 17.91
N TYR A 365 5.03 11.49 18.64
CA TYR A 365 3.79 12.28 18.56
C TYR A 365 4.01 13.76 18.93
N HIS A 366 4.74 14.05 20.01
CA HIS A 366 4.99 15.45 20.42
C HIS A 366 5.91 16.21 19.45
N ILE A 367 6.89 15.55 18.82
CA ILE A 367 7.69 16.19 17.75
C ILE A 367 6.81 16.45 16.51
N SER A 368 5.90 15.53 16.17
CA SER A 368 4.91 15.73 15.09
C SER A 368 4.04 16.96 15.36
N LEU A 369 3.56 17.14 16.59
CA LEU A 369 2.78 18.31 17.01
C LEU A 369 3.55 19.63 16.82
N GLU A 370 4.82 19.68 17.23
CA GLU A 370 5.71 20.84 16.99
C GLU A 370 5.86 21.13 15.49
N TYR A 371 6.05 20.09 14.68
CA TYR A 371 6.22 20.23 13.24
C TYR A 371 4.94 20.71 12.55
N VAL A 372 3.77 20.20 12.96
CA VAL A 372 2.46 20.67 12.47
C VAL A 372 2.26 22.15 12.79
N LYS A 373 2.60 22.61 14.01
CA LYS A 373 2.54 24.03 14.37
C LYS A 373 3.39 24.88 13.43
N ARG A 374 4.66 24.49 13.21
CA ARG A 374 5.60 25.20 12.31
C ARG A 374 5.14 25.23 10.85
N ILE A 375 4.51 24.15 10.38
CA ILE A 375 3.92 24.07 9.05
C ILE A 375 2.72 25.03 8.95
N ARG A 376 1.81 25.03 9.94
CA ARG A 376 0.65 25.94 9.97
C ARG A 376 1.11 27.41 10.00
N GLU A 377 2.07 27.76 10.85
CA GLU A 377 2.66 29.11 10.93
C GLU A 377 3.23 29.56 9.58
N LYS A 378 4.02 28.72 8.90
CA LYS A 378 4.55 29.05 7.56
C LYS A 378 3.43 29.18 6.51
N HIS A 379 2.38 28.37 6.60
CA HIS A 379 1.26 28.43 5.67
C HIS A 379 0.44 29.71 5.86
N LEU A 380 0.07 30.04 7.10
CA LEU A 380 -0.67 31.27 7.42
C LEU A 380 0.13 32.53 7.07
N ALA A 381 1.46 32.51 7.21
CA ALA A 381 2.31 33.60 6.72
C ALA A 381 2.15 33.83 5.21
N ILE A 382 2.18 32.77 4.39
CA ILE A 382 2.01 32.88 2.93
C ILE A 382 0.61 33.40 2.56
N LEU A 383 -0.45 32.95 3.25
CA LEU A 383 -1.80 33.46 3.00
C LEU A 383 -1.90 34.95 3.35
N LYS A 384 -1.36 35.36 4.49
CA LYS A 384 -1.29 36.76 4.91
C LYS A 384 -0.48 37.65 3.97
N GLU A 385 0.66 37.16 3.48
CA GLU A 385 1.50 37.84 2.47
C GLU A 385 0.72 38.09 1.15
N ASN A 386 -0.27 37.26 0.84
CA ASN A 386 -1.13 37.37 -0.35
C ASN A 386 -2.50 38.02 -0.06
N ASN A 387 -2.71 38.62 1.12
CA ASN A 387 -3.97 39.21 1.57
C ASN A 387 -5.17 38.24 1.58
N ILE A 388 -4.94 36.96 1.83
CA ILE A 388 -5.98 35.93 1.95
C ILE A 388 -6.30 35.71 3.43
N SER A 389 -7.56 35.90 3.80
CA SER A 389 -8.05 35.59 5.15
C SER A 389 -8.17 34.09 5.39
N GLU A 390 -7.92 33.66 6.62
CA GLU A 390 -8.24 32.32 7.12
C GLU A 390 -9.71 32.20 7.51
N GLU A 391 -10.32 33.31 7.94
CA GLU A 391 -11.74 33.37 8.31
C GLU A 391 -12.61 33.33 7.04
N VAL A 392 -13.30 32.21 6.85
CA VAL A 392 -14.32 32.02 5.83
C VAL A 392 -15.64 31.79 6.56
N GLU A 393 -16.62 32.67 6.34
CA GLU A 393 -17.97 32.44 6.84
C GLU A 393 -18.49 31.11 6.27
N ALA A 394 -18.87 30.18 7.16
CA ALA A 394 -19.44 28.91 6.74
C ALA A 394 -20.74 29.19 5.98
N PRO A 395 -20.81 28.92 4.66
CA PRO A 395 -22.00 29.25 3.88
C PRO A 395 -23.18 28.42 4.38
N GLU A 396 -24.38 28.99 4.44
CA GLU A 396 -25.58 28.22 4.74
C GLU A 396 -25.84 27.19 3.62
N VAL A 397 -25.47 25.94 3.90
CA VAL A 397 -25.62 24.83 2.95
C VAL A 397 -27.01 24.25 3.06
N GLU A 398 -27.87 24.53 2.08
CA GLU A 398 -29.19 23.90 1.97
C GLU A 398 -29.08 22.35 2.04
N PRO A 399 -29.85 21.69 2.93
CA PRO A 399 -29.77 20.25 3.13
C PRO A 399 -30.46 19.50 1.99
N ARG A 400 -29.68 19.12 0.98
CA ARG A 400 -30.13 18.32 -0.18
C ARG A 400 -29.20 17.14 -0.47
N LEU A 401 -29.71 16.13 -1.16
CA LEU A 401 -28.91 15.04 -1.72
C LEU A 401 -28.37 15.44 -3.11
N VAL A 402 -27.10 15.14 -3.38
CA VAL A 402 -26.41 15.43 -4.64
C VAL A 402 -25.47 14.28 -5.00
N TYR A 403 -25.17 14.10 -6.28
CA TYR A 403 -24.03 13.26 -6.68
C TYR A 403 -22.73 13.83 -6.11
N CYS A 404 -21.78 12.95 -5.77
CA CYS A 404 -20.55 13.37 -5.12
C CYS A 404 -19.68 14.25 -6.04
N TYR A 405 -18.99 15.20 -5.45
CA TYR A 405 -18.04 16.09 -6.12
C TYR A 405 -16.72 16.11 -5.35
N PRO A 406 -15.59 16.43 -6.02
CA PRO A 406 -14.30 16.60 -5.37
C PRO A 406 -14.38 17.56 -4.18
N VAL A 407 -13.62 17.29 -3.12
CA VAL A 407 -13.56 18.16 -1.94
C VAL A 407 -13.18 19.58 -2.37
N ARG A 408 -13.91 20.57 -1.87
CA ARG A 408 -13.63 21.99 -2.04
C ARG A 408 -12.98 22.51 -0.77
N LEU A 409 -12.10 23.50 -0.89
CA LEU A 409 -11.44 24.13 0.25
C LEU A 409 -12.14 25.47 0.54
N ALA A 410 -12.26 25.83 1.82
CA ALA A 410 -12.92 27.06 2.23
C ALA A 410 -12.10 28.29 1.79
N VAL A 411 -10.80 28.25 2.11
CA VAL A 411 -9.85 29.33 1.85
C VAL A 411 -9.43 29.34 0.38
N SER A 412 -9.39 30.53 -0.23
CA SER A 412 -8.90 30.74 -1.59
C SER A 412 -7.43 30.36 -1.74
N ALA A 413 -7.06 29.71 -2.85
CA ALA A 413 -5.67 29.33 -3.08
C ALA A 413 -4.80 30.54 -3.47
N PRO A 414 -3.60 30.70 -2.88
CA PRO A 414 -2.70 31.80 -3.21
C PRO A 414 -2.18 31.72 -4.65
N PRO A 415 -1.62 32.83 -5.19
CA PRO A 415 -0.76 32.80 -6.36
C PRO A 415 0.33 31.74 -6.20
N MET A 416 0.54 30.92 -7.22
CA MET A 416 1.50 29.83 -7.16
C MET A 416 2.87 30.26 -7.70
N PRO A 417 3.98 29.76 -7.15
CA PRO A 417 5.30 30.12 -7.60
C PRO A 417 5.64 29.42 -8.92
N GLY A 418 6.64 29.96 -9.64
CA GLY A 418 7.16 29.32 -10.84
C GLY A 418 7.76 27.93 -10.56
N VAL A 419 7.41 26.96 -11.40
CA VAL A 419 7.87 25.57 -11.33
C VAL A 419 8.37 25.16 -12.72
N GLU A 420 9.56 24.56 -12.78
CA GLU A 420 10.15 24.08 -14.03
C GLU A 420 9.62 22.69 -14.38
N MET A 421 9.35 22.44 -15.66
CA MET A 421 8.99 21.12 -16.17
C MET A 421 9.86 20.78 -17.38
N HIS A 422 10.45 19.58 -17.40
CA HIS A 422 11.05 18.98 -18.59
C HIS A 422 10.67 17.50 -18.69
N MET A 423 10.92 16.89 -19.85
CA MET A 423 10.65 15.47 -20.08
C MET A 423 11.93 14.74 -20.46
N GLU A 424 12.19 13.61 -19.82
CA GLU A 424 13.36 12.75 -20.00
C GLU A 424 12.87 11.30 -20.11
N ASN A 425 13.12 10.61 -21.23
CA ASN A 425 12.82 9.18 -21.39
C ASN A 425 11.37 8.76 -20.99
N ASN A 426 10.35 9.51 -21.45
CA ASN A 426 8.93 9.34 -21.08
C ASN A 426 8.62 9.53 -19.57
N VAL A 427 9.51 10.16 -18.82
CA VAL A 427 9.29 10.65 -17.45
C VAL A 427 9.21 12.17 -17.49
N VAL A 428 8.18 12.73 -16.88
CA VAL A 428 8.02 14.17 -16.66
C VAL A 428 8.71 14.49 -15.33
N CYS A 429 9.66 15.41 -15.39
CA CYS A 429 10.50 15.86 -14.29
C CYS A 429 10.09 17.29 -13.94
N ILE A 430 9.50 17.47 -12.76
CA ILE A 430 8.98 18.74 -12.25
C ILE A 430 9.91 19.21 -11.14
N ARG A 431 10.39 20.46 -11.20
CA ARG A 431 11.38 21.00 -10.26
C ARG A 431 10.91 22.30 -9.62
N TYR A 432 11.02 22.37 -8.29
CA TYR A 432 10.81 23.57 -7.49
C TYR A 432 11.98 23.76 -6.53
N LYS A 433 12.63 24.94 -6.56
CA LYS A 433 13.80 25.28 -5.72
C LYS A 433 14.91 24.22 -5.66
N GLY A 434 15.15 23.53 -6.78
CA GLY A 434 16.17 22.47 -6.89
C GLY A 434 15.66 21.07 -6.57
N GLU A 435 14.63 20.93 -5.74
CA GLU A 435 13.96 19.64 -5.50
C GLU A 435 13.20 19.19 -6.75
N MET A 436 13.27 17.90 -7.06
CA MET A 436 12.67 17.32 -8.27
C MET A 436 11.76 16.14 -7.94
N VAL A 437 10.51 16.21 -8.41
CA VAL A 437 9.60 15.07 -8.45
C VAL A 437 9.51 14.51 -9.88
N LYS A 438 9.24 13.20 -9.99
CA LYS A 438 9.19 12.49 -11.26
C LYS A 438 7.89 11.69 -11.36
N VAL A 439 7.21 11.80 -12.50
CA VAL A 439 5.98 11.05 -12.82
C VAL A 439 6.07 10.57 -14.27
N SER A 440 5.64 9.35 -14.57
CA SER A 440 5.66 8.86 -15.95
C SER A 440 4.65 9.62 -16.82
N ARG A 441 4.96 9.80 -18.10
CA ARG A 441 4.18 10.61 -19.05
C ARG A 441 2.69 10.23 -19.11
N ASN A 442 2.37 8.94 -19.01
CA ASN A 442 0.98 8.47 -18.98
C ASN A 442 0.25 8.92 -17.71
N TYR A 443 0.86 8.81 -16.53
CA TYR A 443 0.28 9.29 -15.28
C TYR A 443 0.22 10.83 -15.22
N PHE A 444 1.16 11.56 -15.81
CA PHE A 444 1.06 13.02 -15.97
C PHE A 444 -0.15 13.40 -16.84
N SER A 445 -0.39 12.67 -17.93
CA SER A 445 -1.57 12.86 -18.79
C SER A 445 -2.88 12.52 -18.04
N LYS A 446 -2.86 11.49 -17.17
CA LYS A 446 -3.97 11.18 -16.25
C LYS A 446 -4.27 12.36 -15.32
N LEU A 447 -3.24 12.92 -14.70
CA LEU A 447 -3.37 14.05 -13.77
C LEU A 447 -3.93 15.29 -14.48
N TRP A 448 -3.55 15.55 -15.74
CA TRP A 448 -4.13 16.62 -16.53
C TRP A 448 -5.63 16.44 -16.79
N LEU A 449 -6.06 15.23 -17.17
CA LEU A 449 -7.50 14.90 -17.35
C LEU A 449 -8.28 15.03 -16.03
N LEU A 450 -7.75 14.44 -14.95
CA LEU A 450 -8.34 14.55 -13.62
C LEU A 450 -8.46 15.99 -13.15
N TYR A 451 -7.44 16.82 -13.38
CA TYR A 451 -7.45 18.24 -13.04
C TYR A 451 -8.51 19.00 -13.85
N ARG A 452 -8.59 18.76 -15.16
CA ARG A 452 -9.62 19.36 -16.03
C ARG A 452 -11.05 18.99 -15.63
N TYR A 453 -11.29 17.78 -15.13
CA TYR A 453 -12.60 17.34 -14.65
C TYR A 453 -12.91 17.79 -13.21
N SER A 454 -11.89 17.98 -12.38
CA SER A 454 -12.07 18.16 -10.92
C SER A 454 -11.87 19.59 -10.44
N CYS A 455 -10.94 20.34 -11.02
CA CYS A 455 -10.61 21.71 -10.64
C CYS A 455 -11.64 22.69 -11.23
N ILE A 456 -12.09 23.64 -10.40
CA ILE A 456 -13.09 24.66 -10.79
C ILE A 456 -12.62 26.08 -10.48
N ASP A 457 -11.54 26.25 -9.72
CA ASP A 457 -11.01 27.56 -9.34
C ASP A 457 -9.95 28.09 -10.32
N ASP A 458 -9.47 27.25 -11.25
CA ASP A 458 -8.31 27.48 -12.12
C ASP A 458 -8.66 27.46 -13.61
N SER A 459 -9.48 28.42 -14.04
CA SER A 459 -10.07 28.48 -15.39
C SER A 459 -9.05 28.45 -16.55
N ALA A 460 -7.85 28.99 -16.36
CA ALA A 460 -6.76 29.01 -17.34
C ALA A 460 -5.72 27.88 -17.16
N PHE A 461 -5.89 27.00 -16.17
CA PHE A 461 -4.95 25.91 -15.82
C PHE A 461 -3.54 26.36 -15.41
N GLU A 462 -3.37 27.64 -15.05
CA GLU A 462 -2.08 28.25 -14.67
C GLU A 462 -1.46 27.62 -13.43
N ARG A 463 -2.29 27.08 -12.51
CA ARG A 463 -1.83 26.43 -11.27
C ARG A 463 -1.76 24.91 -11.37
N PHE A 464 -1.94 24.33 -12.56
CA PHE A 464 -1.79 22.88 -12.77
C PHE A 464 -0.39 22.37 -12.38
N LEU A 465 0.67 22.89 -13.01
CA LEU A 465 2.05 22.45 -12.74
C LEU A 465 2.48 22.55 -11.27
N PRO A 466 2.23 23.64 -10.52
CA PRO A 466 2.59 23.74 -9.11
C PRO A 466 1.66 22.98 -8.14
N ARG A 467 0.57 22.37 -8.63
CA ARG A 467 -0.31 21.48 -7.86
C ARG A 467 -0.03 19.99 -8.13
N VAL A 468 0.80 19.66 -9.11
CA VAL A 468 1.25 18.30 -9.49
C VAL A 468 2.62 18.00 -8.89
#